data_AF-A0A7L4CZQ0-F1
#
_entry.id   AF-A0A7L4CZQ0-F1
#
_cell.length_a   1.000
_cell.length_b   1.000
_cell.length_c   1.000
_cell.angle_alpha   90.00
_cell.angle_beta   90.00
_cell.angle_gamma   90.00
#
_symmetry.space_group_name_H-M   'P 1'
#
loop_
_entity.id
_entity.type
_entity.pdbx_description
1 polymer ?
#
loop_
_entity_poly.entity_id
_entity_poly.type
_entity_poly.pdbx_seq_one_letter_code
_entity_poly.pdbx_strand_id
1 'polypeptide(L)'
;LAESEEEDDNEMEVEDQDSKEAEKPNIINFDTSLPTSHVYLGSDMEEFHGRTVHDDDSCQVIPVLPHVMVMLIPGQTLPLQLFRPQEVSMVRNLIQKDRTFAVLAY
;
A
#
# COMPACT_ATOMS: atom_id res chain seq x y z
N LEU A 1 -56.47 -37.43 -0.61
CA LEU A 1 -56.97 -36.31 -1.46
C LEU A 1 -55.79 -35.38 -1.62
N ALA A 2 -55.38 -35.24 -2.87
CA ALA A 2 -54.30 -34.36 -3.33
C ALA A 2 -54.73 -32.89 -3.25
N GLU A 3 -53.83 -32.01 -3.70
CA GLU A 3 -53.94 -30.57 -3.96
C GLU A 3 -53.41 -29.70 -2.81
N SER A 4 -52.45 -28.80 -2.97
CA SER A 4 -51.73 -28.34 -4.17
C SER A 4 -50.53 -27.51 -3.69
N GLU A 5 -49.38 -27.76 -4.29
CA GLU A 5 -48.11 -27.06 -4.16
C GLU A 5 -48.25 -25.62 -4.69
N GLU A 6 -47.86 -24.62 -3.90
CA GLU A 6 -47.44 -23.31 -4.43
C GLU A 6 -46.22 -22.85 -3.59
N GLU A 7 -45.08 -23.51 -3.84
CA GLU A 7 -43.77 -22.92 -3.57
C GLU A 7 -43.54 -21.87 -4.66
N ASP A 8 -43.60 -20.61 -4.27
CA ASP A 8 -43.22 -19.45 -5.09
C ASP A 8 -41.71 -19.48 -5.28
N ASP A 9 -41.24 -20.37 -6.17
CA ASP A 9 -39.90 -20.38 -6.73
C ASP A 9 -39.76 -19.14 -7.62
N ASN A 10 -39.56 -18.00 -6.96
CA ASN A 10 -39.17 -16.77 -7.61
C ASN A 10 -37.68 -16.90 -8.00
N GLU A 11 -37.45 -17.69 -9.05
CA GLU A 11 -36.17 -17.89 -9.72
C GLU A 11 -35.70 -16.51 -10.22
N MET A 12 -34.86 -15.85 -9.41
CA MET A 12 -34.21 -14.62 -9.81
C MET A 12 -33.22 -14.97 -10.92
N GLU A 13 -33.66 -14.87 -12.18
CA GLU A 13 -32.76 -14.83 -13.33
C GLU A 13 -31.82 -13.64 -13.14
N VAL A 14 -30.61 -13.92 -12.64
CA VAL A 14 -29.48 -13.01 -12.76
C VAL A 14 -29.15 -12.98 -14.25
N GLU A 15 -29.66 -11.98 -14.96
CA GLU A 15 -29.15 -11.69 -16.28
C GLU A 15 -27.65 -11.41 -16.14
N ASP A 16 -26.82 -12.37 -16.54
CA ASP A 16 -25.39 -12.18 -16.79
C ASP A 16 -25.22 -11.18 -17.96
N GLN A 17 -25.56 -9.92 -17.73
CA GLN A 17 -25.28 -8.81 -18.65
C GLN A 17 -23.79 -8.40 -18.62
N ASP A 18 -22.88 -9.37 -18.53
CA ASP A 18 -21.44 -9.13 -18.74
C ASP A 18 -20.85 -10.02 -19.85
N SER A 19 -21.69 -10.52 -20.75
CA SER A 19 -21.22 -11.08 -22.03
C SER A 19 -21.22 -10.04 -23.16
N LYS A 20 -20.99 -8.77 -22.83
CA LYS A 20 -20.31 -7.88 -23.78
C LYS A 20 -18.85 -8.00 -23.46
N GLU A 21 -18.20 -8.93 -24.17
CA GLU A 21 -16.76 -9.02 -24.31
C GLU A 21 -16.28 -7.65 -24.82
N ALA A 22 -16.12 -6.69 -23.91
CA ALA A 22 -15.48 -5.44 -24.18
C ALA A 22 -14.07 -5.85 -24.60
N GLU A 23 -13.79 -5.79 -25.90
CA GLU A 23 -12.47 -6.05 -26.45
C GLU A 23 -11.48 -5.28 -25.58
N LYS A 24 -10.78 -6.01 -24.70
CA LYS A 24 -9.75 -5.38 -23.86
C LYS A 24 -8.80 -4.75 -24.86
N PRO A 25 -8.58 -3.42 -24.81
CA PRO A 25 -7.73 -2.79 -25.79
C PRO A 25 -6.37 -3.50 -25.77
N ASN A 26 -6.01 -4.14 -26.89
CA ASN A 26 -4.80 -4.95 -27.01
C ASN A 26 -3.50 -4.13 -26.83
N ILE A 27 -3.62 -2.81 -26.75
CA ILE A 27 -2.52 -1.87 -26.57
C ILE A 27 -2.84 -1.00 -25.35
N ILE A 28 -2.13 -1.26 -24.26
CA ILE A 28 -2.12 -0.40 -23.08
C ILE A 28 -1.03 0.63 -23.29
N ASN A 29 -1.40 1.91 -23.42
CA ASN A 29 -0.47 3.04 -23.59
C ASN A 29 -0.07 3.70 -22.25
N PHE A 30 -0.54 3.14 -21.13
CA PHE A 30 -0.22 3.63 -19.81
C PHE A 30 1.23 3.29 -19.45
N ASP A 31 1.98 4.29 -19.00
CA ASP A 31 3.32 4.09 -18.47
C ASP A 31 3.24 3.52 -17.04
N THR A 32 3.57 2.23 -16.93
CA THR A 32 3.56 1.49 -15.66
C THR A 32 4.61 1.96 -14.67
N SER A 33 5.58 2.79 -15.08
CA SER A 33 6.59 3.36 -14.17
C SER A 33 6.07 4.58 -13.39
N LEU A 34 5.04 5.27 -13.89
CA LEU A 34 4.51 6.49 -13.25
C LEU A 34 3.99 6.29 -11.81
N PRO A 35 3.27 5.20 -11.47
CA PRO A 35 2.85 4.98 -10.10
C PRO A 35 4.04 4.75 -9.16
N THR A 36 5.12 4.14 -9.65
CA THR A 36 6.29 3.78 -8.84
C THR A 36 7.17 4.98 -8.50
N SER A 37 7.12 6.04 -9.30
CA SER A 37 7.87 7.28 -9.04
C SER A 37 7.19 8.23 -8.07
N HIS A 38 5.93 7.95 -7.69
CA HIS A 38 5.17 8.74 -6.72
C HIS A 38 5.17 10.26 -7.00
N VAL A 39 5.11 10.68 -8.27
CA VAL A 39 5.15 12.10 -8.71
C VAL A 39 4.11 13.00 -8.06
N TYR A 40 3.02 12.43 -7.52
CA TYR A 40 2.00 13.15 -6.77
C TYR A 40 2.51 13.71 -5.43
N LEU A 41 3.68 13.29 -4.94
CA LEU A 41 4.33 13.81 -3.73
C LEU A 41 5.16 15.08 -3.99
N GLY A 42 5.34 15.47 -5.26
CA GLY A 42 6.16 16.59 -5.68
C GLY A 42 7.48 16.17 -6.33
N SER A 43 8.20 17.13 -6.89
CA SER A 43 9.43 16.93 -7.69
C SER A 43 10.73 17.11 -6.91
N ASP A 44 10.68 17.64 -5.69
CA ASP A 44 11.84 18.22 -5.01
C ASP A 44 12.30 17.37 -3.82
N MET A 45 12.25 16.05 -3.96
CA MET A 45 12.75 15.13 -2.92
C MET A 45 14.26 14.94 -3.04
N GLU A 46 14.97 15.06 -1.92
CA GLU A 46 16.39 14.74 -1.85
C GLU A 46 16.59 13.22 -1.77
N GLU A 47 17.39 12.68 -2.68
CA GLU A 47 17.74 11.26 -2.70
C GLU A 47 18.97 10.98 -1.85
N PHE A 48 18.88 9.97 -0.99
CA PHE A 48 20.01 9.49 -0.19
C PHE A 48 20.50 8.16 -0.74
N HIS A 49 21.80 8.11 -1.04
CA HIS A 49 22.50 6.86 -1.34
C HIS A 49 23.17 6.30 -0.08
N GLY A 50 23.41 4.99 -0.09
CA GLY A 50 23.94 4.25 1.05
C GLY A 50 22.85 3.46 1.79
N ARG A 51 23.25 2.33 2.37
CA ARG A 51 22.33 1.40 3.04
C ARG A 51 22.86 1.14 4.44
N THR A 52 21.96 1.10 5.41
CA THR A 52 22.25 0.66 6.77
C THR A 52 21.71 -0.76 6.89
N VAL A 53 22.56 -1.70 7.29
CA VAL A 53 22.19 -3.08 7.60
C VAL A 53 22.76 -3.38 8.98
N HIS A 54 21.92 -3.90 9.87
CA HIS A 54 22.35 -4.33 11.20
C HIS A 54 22.80 -5.80 11.13
N ASP A 55 23.78 -6.16 11.96
CA ASP A 55 24.26 -7.53 12.05
C ASP A 55 23.16 -8.45 12.59
N ASP A 56 23.19 -9.71 12.14
CA ASP A 56 22.30 -10.76 12.63
C ASP A 56 22.44 -10.92 14.15
N ASP A 57 21.32 -11.20 14.83
CA ASP A 57 21.21 -11.37 16.28
C ASP A 57 21.60 -10.14 17.13
N SER A 58 21.78 -8.97 16.52
CA SER A 58 22.08 -7.73 17.25
C SER A 58 20.82 -7.08 17.87
N CYS A 59 20.95 -6.60 19.11
CA CYS A 59 19.89 -5.84 19.77
C CYS A 59 19.95 -4.35 19.38
N GLN A 60 18.94 -3.87 18.66
CA GLN A 60 18.86 -2.48 18.21
C GLN A 60 17.74 -1.71 18.92
N VAL A 61 17.97 -0.41 19.16
CA VAL A 61 16.93 0.52 19.63
C VAL A 61 16.56 1.42 18.46
N ILE A 62 15.48 1.08 17.76
CA ILE A 62 15.03 1.78 16.56
C ILE A 62 13.74 2.55 16.91
N PRO A 63 13.64 3.86 16.59
CA PRO A 63 12.43 4.63 16.87
C PRO A 63 11.27 4.14 16.00
N VAL A 64 10.08 4.03 16.61
CA VAL A 64 8.85 3.61 15.93
C VAL A 64 8.11 4.85 15.42
N LEU A 65 7.73 4.84 14.15
CA LEU A 65 6.90 5.91 13.60
C LEU A 65 5.43 5.68 14.02
N PRO A 66 4.82 6.60 14.79
CA PRO A 66 3.48 6.38 15.30
C PRO A 66 2.45 6.55 14.18
N HIS A 67 1.28 5.92 14.31
CA HIS A 67 0.16 6.02 13.36
C HIS A 67 0.41 5.47 11.94
N VAL A 68 1.51 4.74 11.75
CA VAL A 68 1.69 3.87 10.58
C VAL A 68 1.08 2.51 10.92
N MET A 69 -0.07 2.21 10.32
CA MET A 69 -0.80 0.94 10.52
C MET A 69 -0.76 0.12 9.23
N VAL A 70 0.45 -0.31 8.85
CA VAL A 70 0.68 -1.16 7.68
C VAL A 70 1.66 -2.28 8.04
N MET A 71 1.51 -3.44 7.40
CA MET A 71 2.53 -4.49 7.42
C MET A 71 3.52 -4.21 6.29
N LEU A 72 4.72 -3.75 6.64
CA LEU A 72 5.76 -3.47 5.66
C LEU A 72 6.60 -4.72 5.39
N ILE A 73 6.75 -5.07 4.11
CA ILE A 73 7.57 -6.19 3.66
C ILE A 73 8.96 -5.68 3.21
N PRO A 74 10.06 -6.43 3.44
CA PRO A 74 11.37 -6.06 2.91
C PRO A 74 11.34 -5.79 1.40
N GLY A 75 11.90 -4.65 0.99
CA GLY A 75 11.93 -4.21 -0.41
C GLY A 75 10.69 -3.45 -0.88
N GLN A 76 9.64 -3.36 -0.06
CA GLN A 76 8.45 -2.57 -0.38
C GLN A 76 8.71 -1.07 -0.15
N THR A 77 8.26 -0.24 -1.09
CA THR A 77 8.29 1.23 -0.96
C THR A 77 7.12 1.71 -0.10
N LEU A 78 7.41 2.57 0.89
CA LEU A 78 6.40 3.17 1.78
C LEU A 78 6.43 4.71 1.66
N PRO A 79 5.55 5.32 0.86
CA PRO A 79 5.40 6.78 0.83
C PRO A 79 4.74 7.28 2.13
N LEU A 80 5.25 8.37 2.69
CA LEU A 80 4.76 8.94 3.96
C LEU A 80 4.60 10.47 3.86
N GLN A 81 3.54 11.00 4.46
CA GLN A 81 3.34 12.42 4.65
C GLN A 81 3.13 12.71 6.15
N LEU A 82 4.05 13.47 6.73
CA LEU A 82 4.10 13.73 8.16
C LEU A 82 3.67 15.16 8.45
N PHE A 83 2.67 15.29 9.33
CA PHE A 83 2.12 16.59 9.69
C PHE A 83 2.36 16.94 11.16
N ARG A 84 2.52 15.94 12.03
CA ARG A 84 2.67 16.20 13.46
C ARG A 84 4.10 16.64 13.77
N PRO A 85 4.30 17.72 14.55
CA PRO A 85 5.64 18.23 14.84
C PRO A 85 6.59 17.17 15.43
N GLN A 86 6.06 16.23 16.21
CA GLN A 86 6.83 15.14 16.80
C GLN A 86 7.38 14.17 15.74
N GLU A 87 6.57 13.81 14.74
CA GLU A 87 6.99 12.94 13.63
C GLU A 87 8.00 13.64 12.74
N VAL A 88 7.74 14.90 12.40
CA VAL A 88 8.65 15.72 11.60
C VAL A 88 10.00 15.87 12.31
N SER A 89 9.99 16.12 13.63
CA SER A 89 11.22 16.23 14.41
C SER A 89 11.96 14.89 14.48
N MET A 90 11.26 13.77 14.64
CA MET A 90 11.86 12.44 14.63
C MET A 90 12.55 12.16 13.30
N VAL A 91 11.85 12.37 12.17
CA VAL A 91 12.40 12.09 10.84
C VAL A 91 13.55 13.03 10.50
N ARG A 92 13.48 14.31 10.88
CA ARG A 92 14.63 15.23 10.72
C ARG A 92 15.88 14.72 11.44
N ASN A 93 15.72 14.16 12.65
CA ASN A 93 16.84 13.57 13.39
C ASN A 93 17.33 12.26 12.76
N LEU A 94 16.43 11.44 12.20
CA LEU A 94 16.78 10.19 11.51
C LEU A 94 17.56 10.45 10.23
N ILE A 95 17.20 11.48 9.47
CA ILE A 95 17.91 11.88 8.23
C ILE A 95 19.38 12.19 8.51
N GLN A 96 19.69 12.76 9.67
CA GLN A 96 21.06 13.08 10.11
C GLN A 96 21.83 11.87 10.69
N LYS A 97 21.17 10.73 10.88
CA LYS A 97 21.76 9.50 11.45
C LYS A 97 21.80 8.38 10.41
N ASP A 98 21.11 7.27 10.69
CA ASP A 98 21.09 6.04 9.92
C ASP A 98 19.84 5.88 9.04
N ARG A 99 18.93 6.87 9.07
CA ARG A 99 17.69 6.93 8.28
C ARG A 99 16.76 5.73 8.48
N THR A 100 16.85 5.04 9.61
CA THR A 100 16.09 3.80 9.85
C THR A 100 15.06 4.01 10.96
N PHE A 101 13.82 3.60 10.71
CA PHE A 101 12.74 3.59 11.71
C PHE A 101 12.00 2.26 11.68
N ALA A 102 11.32 1.94 12.77
CA ALA A 102 10.57 0.71 12.92
C ALA A 102 9.10 0.90 12.53
N VAL A 103 8.56 -0.08 11.82
CA VAL A 103 7.14 -0.25 11.51
C VAL A 103 6.66 -1.51 12.23
N LEU A 104 5.62 -1.39 13.04
CA LEU A 104 5.09 -2.49 13.83
C LEU A 104 4.03 -3.25 13.04
N ALA A 105 4.16 -4.57 12.97
CA ALA A 105 3.10 -5.47 12.52
C ALA A 105 2.25 -5.85 13.75
N TYR A 106 1.05 -5.28 13.82
CA TYR A 106 0.08 -5.55 14.88
C TYR A 106 -0.77 -6.77 14.56
#